data_AF-A0A7Y2F9M5-F1
#
_entry.id   AF-A0A7Y2F9M5-F1
#
_cell.length_a   1.000
_cell.length_b   1.000
_cell.length_c   1.000
_cell.angle_alpha   90.00
_cell.angle_beta   90.00
_cell.angle_gamma   90.00
#
_symmetry.space_group_name_H-M   'P 1'
#
loop_
_entity.id
_entity.type
_entity.pdbx_description
1 polymer ?
#
loop_
_entity_poly.entity_id
_entity_poly.type
_entity_poly.pdbx_seq_one_letter_code
_entity_poly.pdbx_strand_id
1 'polypeptide(L)'
;MPIRKLFAVLMLSGAMCIGIADLSTTSAQGRASFQAITSRPFVVSVTPVIGPNGGVGGVWVDAKGVVQKFKNVDRLGQQWTRSRQQGNDDVMSESRLRMISLSRLNDSLSDLIDQKTQPTDEMFFLAGLRRVEFIFVYPDQNDIVLAGPAGPWRTNQLGETVSVKTGDAVVRLDDLVDALRSANDARDIGITCSIEPTAEGLARYAKVKTRPMPSTQAAVSSLERALGMQQVLLTGIPPDSHYASVMVAADFWMKHYAMGFDRAPVPEMPNYMAMLQQSSDGTQLTSPRWWMTPHYEPVRRSSDSLAWEIRGQGIKTLTEDHVLTGQGERQLTGQPNQLATAWA
;
A
#
# COMPACT_ATOMS: atom_id res chain seq x y z
N MET A 1 -2.49 -15.51 10.00
CA MET A 1 -3.20 -16.38 9.03
C MET A 1 -2.63 -16.01 7.67
N PRO A 2 -1.98 -16.93 6.93
CA PRO A 2 -1.27 -16.61 5.69
C PRO A 2 -2.26 -16.18 4.57
N ILE A 3 -1.77 -15.46 3.55
CA ILE A 3 -2.48 -14.87 2.37
C ILE A 3 -3.36 -15.84 1.55
N ARG A 4 -3.56 -17.09 1.99
CA ARG A 4 -4.34 -18.11 1.27
C ARG A 4 -5.81 -17.75 1.03
N LYS A 5 -6.39 -16.80 1.78
CA LYS A 5 -7.84 -16.57 1.82
C LYS A 5 -8.38 -15.40 0.99
N LEU A 6 -7.53 -14.50 0.48
CA LEU A 6 -8.03 -13.22 -0.04
C LEU A 6 -8.89 -13.32 -1.31
N PHE A 7 -8.53 -14.18 -2.26
CA PHE A 7 -9.10 -14.13 -3.62
C PHE A 7 -10.20 -15.17 -3.88
N ALA A 8 -10.27 -16.26 -3.12
CA ALA A 8 -11.21 -17.36 -3.43
C ALA A 8 -12.67 -17.04 -3.09
N VAL A 9 -12.91 -16.18 -2.10
CA VAL A 9 -14.25 -15.85 -1.60
C VAL A 9 -15.02 -14.95 -2.58
N LEU A 10 -14.35 -14.02 -3.27
CA LEU A 10 -15.00 -13.05 -4.17
C LEU A 10 -15.58 -13.73 -5.44
N MET A 11 -15.05 -14.88 -5.83
CA MET A 11 -15.33 -15.50 -7.14
C MET A 11 -16.25 -16.72 -7.09
N LEU A 12 -16.65 -17.16 -5.89
CA LEU A 12 -17.53 -18.32 -5.67
C LEU A 12 -19.02 -18.01 -5.82
N SER A 13 -19.40 -16.74 -5.71
CA SER A 13 -20.76 -16.26 -5.91
C SER A 13 -21.11 -16.10 -7.41
N GLY A 14 -20.15 -16.28 -8.32
CA GLY A 14 -20.31 -16.09 -9.78
C GLY A 14 -20.81 -17.30 -10.57
N ALA A 15 -21.69 -18.13 -10.00
CA ALA A 15 -22.19 -19.32 -10.69
C ALA A 15 -23.72 -19.35 -10.77
N MET A 16 -24.31 -18.55 -11.67
CA MET A 16 -25.50 -18.99 -12.40
C MET A 16 -25.78 -18.14 -13.63
N CYS A 17 -26.16 -18.83 -14.71
CA CYS A 17 -26.77 -18.32 -15.93
C CYS A 17 -25.85 -17.66 -16.97
N ILE A 18 -25.43 -18.46 -17.97
CA ILE A 18 -25.48 -18.00 -19.36
C ILE A 18 -26.28 -19.04 -20.15
N GLY A 19 -27.50 -18.61 -20.50
CA GLY A 19 -28.35 -19.27 -21.47
C GLY A 19 -27.81 -19.10 -22.88
N ILE A 20 -28.18 -20.06 -23.70
CA ILE A 20 -27.84 -20.24 -25.11
C ILE A 20 -28.37 -19.06 -25.93
N ALA A 21 -27.54 -18.48 -26.80
CA ALA A 21 -28.00 -17.79 -28.00
C ALA A 21 -26.91 -17.88 -29.10
N ASP A 22 -27.29 -18.52 -30.21
CA ASP A 22 -26.59 -18.50 -31.49
C ASP A 22 -26.48 -17.08 -32.08
N LEU A 23 -25.47 -16.81 -32.90
CA LEU A 23 -25.64 -16.33 -34.28
C LEU A 23 -24.31 -16.23 -35.08
N SER A 24 -24.30 -16.98 -36.19
CA SER A 24 -23.78 -16.66 -37.54
C SER A 24 -22.42 -15.96 -37.77
N THR A 25 -21.63 -16.63 -38.62
CA THR A 25 -20.55 -16.13 -39.48
C THR A 25 -20.94 -14.94 -40.36
N THR A 26 -20.02 -13.98 -40.63
CA THR A 26 -19.63 -13.45 -41.97
C THR A 26 -18.41 -12.49 -41.85
N SER A 27 -17.74 -12.30 -42.98
CA SER A 27 -16.35 -11.92 -43.30
C SER A 27 -15.93 -10.43 -43.30
N ALA A 28 -14.63 -10.24 -43.05
CA ALA A 28 -13.61 -9.38 -43.70
C ALA A 28 -13.92 -7.92 -44.13
N GLN A 29 -13.09 -6.97 -43.66
CA GLN A 29 -12.04 -6.25 -44.43
C GLN A 29 -11.41 -5.12 -43.59
N GLY A 30 -10.13 -4.84 -43.86
CA GLY A 30 -9.20 -4.23 -42.92
C GLY A 30 -9.19 -2.71 -42.80
N ARG A 31 -8.46 -2.25 -41.78
CA ARG A 31 -7.82 -0.93 -41.70
C ARG A 31 -6.56 -1.07 -40.84
N ALA A 32 -5.42 -0.72 -41.42
CA ALA A 32 -4.15 -0.66 -40.72
C ALA A 32 -4.18 0.45 -39.67
N SER A 33 -3.73 0.15 -38.45
CA SER A 33 -3.39 1.17 -37.46
C SER A 33 -2.44 0.59 -36.41
N PHE A 34 -1.24 1.17 -36.40
CA PHE A 34 -0.24 1.26 -35.33
C PHE A 34 0.13 -0.03 -34.58
N GLN A 35 1.38 -0.44 -34.80
CA GLN A 35 2.08 -1.42 -34.00
C GLN A 35 1.85 -1.12 -32.51
N ALA A 36 1.13 -2.02 -31.85
CA ALA A 36 1.07 -2.09 -30.41
C ALA A 36 2.52 -2.23 -29.92
N ILE A 37 3.06 -1.15 -29.36
CA ILE A 37 4.21 -1.23 -28.48
C ILE A 37 3.70 -2.04 -27.30
N THR A 38 4.00 -3.33 -27.32
CA THR A 38 3.76 -4.26 -26.22
C THR A 38 4.75 -3.89 -25.12
N SER A 39 4.46 -2.80 -24.39
CA SER A 39 5.10 -2.52 -23.12
C SER A 39 4.58 -3.56 -22.12
N ARG A 40 5.15 -4.77 -22.21
CA ARG A 40 5.04 -5.76 -21.15
C ARG A 40 5.44 -5.06 -19.85
N PRO A 41 4.61 -5.04 -18.80
CA PRO A 41 5.10 -4.66 -17.48
C PRO A 41 6.17 -5.67 -17.12
N PHE A 42 7.42 -5.23 -17.09
CA PHE A 42 8.54 -6.07 -16.66
C PHE A 42 8.50 -6.10 -15.13
N VAL A 43 8.24 -7.28 -14.57
CA VAL A 43 8.41 -7.54 -13.14
C VAL A 43 9.90 -7.49 -12.86
N VAL A 44 10.37 -6.43 -12.19
CA VAL A 44 11.81 -6.26 -11.91
C VAL A 44 12.30 -7.23 -10.84
N SER A 45 11.44 -7.68 -9.93
CA SER A 45 11.80 -8.74 -8.99
C SER A 45 10.59 -9.32 -8.24
N VAL A 46 10.69 -10.60 -7.90
CA VAL A 46 9.91 -11.23 -6.81
C VAL A 46 10.85 -11.24 -5.61
N THR A 47 10.92 -10.14 -4.87
CA THR A 47 11.84 -10.03 -3.72
C THR A 47 11.06 -10.20 -2.42
N PRO A 48 11.48 -11.09 -1.50
CA PRO A 48 10.93 -11.14 -0.16
C PRO A 48 11.21 -9.81 0.55
N VAL A 49 10.15 -9.13 1.02
CA VAL A 49 10.25 -7.93 1.85
C VAL A 49 10.73 -8.36 3.24
N ILE A 50 11.99 -8.17 3.59
CA ILE A 50 12.51 -8.54 4.91
C ILE A 50 12.73 -7.26 5.72
N GLY A 51 11.75 -6.87 6.53
CA GLY A 51 11.88 -5.74 7.45
C GLY A 51 12.79 -6.08 8.64
N PRO A 52 13.73 -5.21 9.05
CA PRO A 52 14.71 -5.52 10.09
C PRO A 52 14.17 -5.55 11.54
N ASN A 53 12.96 -5.04 11.85
CA ASN A 53 12.56 -4.72 13.24
C ASN A 53 11.07 -4.94 13.61
N GLY A 54 10.55 -6.16 13.53
CA GLY A 54 9.14 -6.42 13.92
C GLY A 54 8.11 -5.87 12.92
N GLY A 55 6.82 -6.06 13.22
CA GLY A 55 5.73 -5.79 12.27
C GLY A 55 5.58 -4.31 11.91
N VAL A 56 5.29 -4.05 10.64
CA VAL A 56 5.01 -2.73 10.07
C VAL A 56 3.54 -2.69 9.70
N GLY A 57 2.83 -1.67 10.17
CA GLY A 57 1.41 -1.54 9.89
C GLY A 57 0.61 -2.76 10.32
N GLY A 58 0.96 -3.45 11.41
CA GLY A 58 0.24 -4.66 11.82
C GLY A 58 0.48 -5.90 10.93
N VAL A 59 1.48 -5.84 10.05
CA VAL A 59 1.90 -6.92 9.16
C VAL A 59 3.37 -7.28 9.42
N TRP A 60 3.71 -8.56 9.37
CA TRP A 60 5.07 -9.07 9.49
C TRP A 60 5.37 -10.04 8.35
N VAL A 61 6.60 -10.00 7.84
CA VAL A 61 7.07 -10.91 6.81
C VAL A 61 8.04 -11.89 7.45
N ASP A 62 7.74 -13.18 7.37
CA ASP A 62 8.60 -14.21 7.94
C ASP A 62 9.87 -14.46 7.10
N ALA A 63 10.79 -15.26 7.62
CA ALA A 63 12.04 -15.61 6.95
C ALA A 63 11.86 -16.31 5.59
N LYS A 64 10.64 -16.75 5.26
CA LYS A 64 10.29 -17.34 3.95
C LYS A 64 9.64 -16.32 3.02
N GLY A 65 9.61 -15.03 3.39
CA GLY A 65 8.98 -13.97 2.60
C GLY A 65 7.45 -13.97 2.68
N VAL A 66 6.84 -14.68 3.65
CA VAL A 66 5.38 -14.77 3.74
C VAL A 66 4.84 -13.65 4.64
N VAL A 67 3.96 -12.84 4.06
CA VAL A 67 3.21 -11.79 4.76
C VAL A 67 2.17 -12.42 5.70
N GLN A 68 2.19 -12.00 6.96
CA GLN A 68 1.28 -12.45 8.00
C GLN A 68 0.83 -11.27 8.86
N LYS A 69 -0.33 -11.38 9.52
CA LYS A 69 -0.69 -10.44 10.59
C LYS A 69 0.35 -10.47 11.69
N PHE A 70 0.85 -9.30 12.07
CA PHE A 70 1.70 -9.13 13.23
C PHE A 70 0.91 -9.47 14.49
N LYS A 71 1.48 -10.31 15.36
CA LYS A 71 0.88 -10.71 16.62
C LYS A 71 1.79 -10.28 17.75
N ASN A 72 1.35 -9.22 18.44
CA ASN A 72 1.96 -8.63 19.62
C ASN A 72 3.36 -8.02 19.41
N VAL A 73 3.51 -6.79 19.88
CA VAL A 73 4.81 -6.31 20.36
C VAL A 73 5.07 -7.05 21.67
N ASP A 74 6.19 -7.75 21.77
CA ASP A 74 6.63 -8.32 23.05
C ASP A 74 6.61 -7.21 24.12
N ARG A 75 6.15 -7.52 25.34
CA ARG A 75 6.10 -6.53 26.46
C ARG A 75 7.45 -5.84 26.66
N LEU A 76 8.54 -6.55 26.33
CA LEU A 76 9.91 -6.04 26.30
C LEU A 76 10.11 -4.85 25.34
N GLY A 77 9.54 -4.90 24.13
CA GLY A 77 9.70 -3.82 23.13
C GLY A 77 9.05 -2.51 23.60
N GLN A 78 7.86 -2.60 24.22
CA GLN A 78 7.20 -1.44 24.82
C GLN A 78 7.97 -0.87 26.02
N GLN A 79 8.59 -1.74 26.84
CA GLN A 79 9.45 -1.31 27.94
C GLN A 79 10.75 -0.67 27.45
N TRP A 80 11.36 -1.21 26.38
CA TRP A 80 12.56 -0.67 25.74
C TRP A 80 12.34 0.72 25.15
N THR A 81 11.26 0.93 24.40
CA THR A 81 10.90 2.25 23.85
C THR A 81 10.62 3.26 24.97
N ARG A 82 9.94 2.86 26.05
CA ARG A 82 9.71 3.74 27.21
C ARG A 82 11.01 4.13 27.92
N SER A 83 11.98 3.22 28.02
CA SER A 83 13.29 3.56 28.60
C SER A 83 14.13 4.51 27.75
N ARG A 84 13.83 4.63 26.45
CA ARG A 84 14.48 5.56 25.51
C ARG A 84 13.81 6.92 25.38
N GLN A 85 12.65 7.16 26.00
CA GLN A 85 11.99 8.46 26.03
C GLN A 85 12.68 9.45 27.00
N GLN A 86 14.02 9.49 26.99
CA GLN A 86 14.83 10.58 27.54
C GLN A 86 15.32 11.43 26.36
N GLY A 87 14.37 12.10 25.70
CA GLY A 87 14.67 13.00 24.59
C GLY A 87 14.79 14.45 25.07
N ASN A 88 15.30 15.31 24.19
CA ASN A 88 15.30 16.76 24.40
C ASN A 88 13.88 17.28 24.63
N ASP A 89 13.65 18.02 25.72
CA ASP A 89 12.33 18.57 26.11
C ASP A 89 11.65 19.34 24.97
N ASP A 90 12.42 20.00 24.11
CA ASP A 90 11.90 20.74 22.95
C ASP A 90 11.23 19.84 21.90
N VAL A 91 11.81 18.66 21.65
CA VAL A 91 11.27 17.67 20.69
C VAL A 91 9.98 17.03 21.22
N MET A 92 9.88 16.92 22.55
CA MET A 92 8.72 16.42 23.27
C MET A 92 7.58 17.46 23.39
N SER A 93 7.76 18.67 22.85
CA SER A 93 6.70 19.66 22.73
C SER A 93 5.93 19.55 21.41
N GLU A 94 4.65 19.89 21.43
CA GLU A 94 3.86 20.03 20.20
C GLU A 94 4.29 21.28 19.42
N SER A 95 4.50 21.13 18.11
CA SER A 95 4.75 22.25 17.21
C SER A 95 3.83 22.19 16.00
N ARG A 96 3.25 23.34 15.65
CA ARG A 96 2.49 23.48 14.38
C ARG A 96 3.41 23.54 13.17
N LEU A 97 4.66 23.96 13.36
CA LEU A 97 5.63 24.17 12.30
C LEU A 97 7.04 23.87 12.82
N ARG A 98 7.38 22.58 12.92
CA ARG A 98 8.74 22.14 13.21
C ARG A 98 9.53 22.16 11.92
N MET A 99 10.72 22.75 11.96
CA MET A 99 11.61 22.93 10.82
C MET A 99 12.82 22.01 10.98
N ILE A 100 13.06 21.19 9.96
CA ILE A 100 14.17 20.24 9.90
C ILE A 100 15.08 20.67 8.75
N SER A 101 16.25 21.20 9.10
CA SER A 101 17.33 21.52 8.15
C SER A 101 17.96 20.24 7.63
N LEU A 102 17.94 20.04 6.31
CA LEU A 102 18.52 18.86 5.69
C LEU A 102 20.05 18.93 5.68
N SER A 103 20.64 20.12 5.51
CA SER A 103 22.10 20.26 5.58
C SER A 103 22.63 19.91 6.97
N ARG A 104 22.04 20.48 8.04
CA ARG A 104 22.46 20.22 9.42
C ARG A 104 22.19 18.77 9.84
N LEU A 105 21.09 18.18 9.38
CA LEU A 105 20.81 16.76 9.60
C LEU A 105 21.86 15.90 8.91
N ASN A 106 22.22 16.20 7.67
CA ASN A 106 23.27 15.49 6.94
C ASN A 106 24.62 15.59 7.66
N ASP A 107 25.04 16.78 8.07
CA ASP A 107 26.31 16.97 8.80
C ASP A 107 26.34 16.15 10.09
N SER A 108 25.24 16.19 10.86
CA SER A 108 25.11 15.40 12.10
C SER A 108 25.15 13.89 11.84
N LEU A 109 24.58 13.42 10.74
CA LEU A 109 24.62 12.00 10.36
C LEU A 109 26.03 11.59 9.88
N SER A 110 26.73 12.46 9.15
CA SER A 110 28.12 12.25 8.75
C SER A 110 29.03 12.08 9.97
N ASP A 111 28.91 12.95 10.96
CA ASP A 111 29.66 12.85 12.22
C ASP A 111 29.41 11.52 12.94
N LEU A 112 28.14 11.06 12.98
CA LEU A 112 27.78 9.79 13.60
C LEU A 112 28.34 8.58 12.85
N ILE A 113 28.37 8.63 11.51
CA ILE A 113 28.96 7.59 10.66
C ILE A 113 30.46 7.47 10.95
N ASP A 114 31.18 8.58 11.01
CA ASP A 114 32.62 8.61 11.32
C ASP A 114 32.90 8.06 12.72
N GLN A 115 32.02 8.34 13.67
CA GLN A 115 32.05 7.82 15.04
C GLN A 115 31.50 6.39 15.16
N LYS A 116 31.05 5.76 14.06
CA LYS A 116 30.42 4.43 14.04
C LYS A 116 29.26 4.29 15.04
N THR A 117 28.52 5.37 15.23
CA THR A 117 27.38 5.47 16.14
C THR A 117 26.08 5.54 15.35
N GLN A 118 24.99 5.02 15.93
CA GLN A 118 23.67 5.04 15.30
C GLN A 118 22.99 6.42 15.46
N PRO A 119 22.12 6.82 14.52
CA PRO A 119 21.25 7.98 14.69
C PRO A 119 20.42 7.89 15.98
N THR A 120 20.18 9.03 16.62
CA THR A 120 19.25 9.10 17.76
C THR A 120 17.80 8.92 17.28
N ASP A 121 16.90 8.58 18.19
CA ASP A 121 15.48 8.42 17.86
C ASP A 121 14.90 9.76 17.32
N GLU A 122 15.34 10.90 17.83
CA GLU A 122 14.94 12.22 17.32
C GLU A 122 15.41 12.45 15.89
N MET A 123 16.61 12.02 15.51
CA MET A 123 17.05 12.10 14.12
C MET A 123 16.27 11.11 13.25
N PHE A 124 16.10 9.89 13.73
CA PHE A 124 15.47 8.81 12.98
C PHE A 124 13.98 9.10 12.68
N PHE A 125 13.26 9.74 13.60
CA PHE A 125 11.85 10.13 13.44
C PHE A 125 11.66 11.62 13.11
N LEU A 126 12.72 12.28 12.60
CA LEU A 126 12.71 13.70 12.19
C LEU A 126 12.04 14.62 13.22
N ALA A 127 12.41 14.44 14.48
CA ALA A 127 11.89 15.14 15.64
C ALA A 127 10.35 15.10 15.71
N GLY A 128 9.75 13.96 15.36
CA GLY A 128 8.31 13.72 15.45
C GLY A 128 7.48 14.44 14.39
N LEU A 129 8.11 14.84 13.27
CA LEU A 129 7.41 15.42 12.12
C LEU A 129 6.34 14.44 11.63
N ARG A 130 5.08 14.90 11.53
CA ARG A 130 3.95 14.05 11.11
C ARG A 130 3.75 14.06 9.60
N ARG A 131 3.99 15.21 8.97
CA ARG A 131 3.92 15.42 7.53
C ARG A 131 4.78 16.60 7.12
N VAL A 132 5.30 16.57 5.91
CA VAL A 132 5.91 17.73 5.26
C VAL A 132 4.77 18.56 4.66
N GLU A 133 4.57 19.76 5.18
CA GLU A 133 3.61 20.74 4.63
C GLU A 133 4.33 21.78 3.79
N PHE A 134 5.52 22.19 4.23
CA PHE A 134 6.29 23.22 3.59
C PHE A 134 7.71 22.75 3.31
N ILE A 135 8.26 23.25 2.22
CA ILE A 135 9.68 23.13 1.88
C ILE A 135 10.19 24.55 1.70
N PHE A 136 11.20 24.93 2.49
CA PHE A 136 11.88 26.21 2.37
C PHE A 136 13.28 26.02 1.83
N VAL A 137 13.70 26.92 0.93
CA VAL A 137 15.06 26.97 0.39
C VAL A 137 15.73 28.22 0.90
N TYR A 138 16.92 28.04 1.45
CA TYR A 138 17.78 29.11 1.92
C TYR A 138 19.07 29.10 1.09
N PRO A 139 19.12 29.79 -0.07
CA PRO A 139 20.26 29.74 -0.98
C PRO A 139 21.56 30.19 -0.31
N ASP A 140 21.49 31.26 0.50
CA ASP A 140 22.64 31.81 1.22
C ASP A 140 23.22 30.83 2.26
N GLN A 141 22.39 29.90 2.74
CA GLN A 141 22.78 28.86 3.69
C GLN A 141 23.05 27.51 3.02
N ASN A 142 22.85 27.43 1.69
CA ASN A 142 22.84 26.20 0.91
C ASN A 142 22.00 25.09 1.58
N ASP A 143 20.80 25.43 2.04
CA ASP A 143 19.96 24.54 2.82
C ASP A 143 18.53 24.40 2.25
N ILE A 144 17.97 23.22 2.46
CA ILE A 144 16.59 22.88 2.22
C ILE A 144 16.00 22.46 3.57
N VAL A 145 14.92 23.12 3.97
CA VAL A 145 14.25 22.87 5.25
C VAL A 145 12.88 22.24 5.00
N LEU A 146 12.65 21.08 5.59
CA LEU A 146 11.33 20.45 5.64
C LEU A 146 10.57 21.01 6.85
N ALA A 147 9.30 21.39 6.67
CA ALA A 147 8.52 21.92 7.77
C ALA A 147 7.08 21.42 7.80
N GLY A 148 6.55 21.27 9.01
CA GLY A 148 5.16 20.84 9.23
C GLY A 148 4.84 20.55 10.70
N PRO A 149 3.65 20.02 10.99
CA PRO A 149 3.22 19.70 12.35
C PRO A 149 4.05 18.54 12.91
N ALA A 150 4.43 18.66 14.19
CA ALA A 150 5.24 17.68 14.88
C ALA A 150 4.92 17.62 16.38
N GLY A 151 5.34 16.54 17.04
CA GLY A 151 5.23 16.41 18.49
C GLY A 151 5.69 15.03 18.96
N PRO A 152 5.41 14.67 20.22
CA PRO A 152 5.76 13.36 20.76
C PRO A 152 5.24 12.20 19.93
N TRP A 153 6.05 11.14 19.88
CA TRP A 153 5.71 9.87 19.24
C TRP A 153 5.85 8.70 20.19
N ARG A 154 5.21 7.59 19.81
CA ARG A 154 5.27 6.30 20.50
C ARG A 154 5.12 5.17 19.51
N THR A 155 5.62 3.99 19.86
CA THR A 155 5.29 2.77 19.14
C THR A 155 3.92 2.27 19.59
N ASN A 156 3.00 2.04 18.65
CA ASN A 156 1.68 1.49 18.94
C ASN A 156 1.70 -0.05 19.06
N GLN A 157 0.53 -0.67 19.29
CA GLN A 157 0.42 -2.13 19.43
C GLN A 157 0.66 -2.90 18.12
N LEU A 158 0.65 -2.20 16.98
CA LEU A 158 0.88 -2.76 15.65
C LEU A 158 2.35 -2.65 15.21
N GLY A 159 3.23 -2.11 16.08
CA GLY A 159 4.64 -1.91 15.80
C GLY A 159 4.96 -0.60 15.07
N GLU A 160 3.97 0.26 14.84
CA GLU A 160 4.15 1.51 14.10
C GLU A 160 4.54 2.65 15.05
N THR A 161 5.43 3.53 14.58
CA THR A 161 5.73 4.77 15.29
C THR A 161 4.72 5.85 14.88
N VAL A 162 3.91 6.27 15.85
CA VAL A 162 2.81 7.21 15.64
C VAL A 162 2.87 8.36 16.62
N SER A 163 2.25 9.48 16.26
CA SER A 163 2.08 10.60 17.16
C SER A 163 1.22 10.22 18.37
N VAL A 164 1.64 10.67 19.56
CA VAL A 164 0.87 10.49 20.80
C VAL A 164 -0.48 11.19 20.72
N LYS A 165 -0.55 12.36 20.07
CA LYS A 165 -1.73 13.21 20.04
C LYS A 165 -2.78 12.74 19.04
N THR A 166 -2.36 12.46 17.80
CA THR A 166 -3.30 12.19 16.69
C THR A 166 -3.39 10.71 16.32
N GLY A 167 -2.36 9.91 16.64
CA GLY A 167 -2.24 8.53 16.15
C GLY A 167 -1.74 8.43 14.71
N ASP A 168 -1.45 9.56 14.04
CA ASP A 168 -0.88 9.56 12.69
C ASP A 168 0.56 9.03 12.71
N ALA A 169 0.99 8.39 11.63
CA ALA A 169 2.39 8.00 11.45
C ALA A 169 3.32 9.23 11.49
N VAL A 170 4.53 9.04 12.02
CA VAL A 170 5.60 10.03 11.93
C VAL A 170 6.50 9.76 10.75
N VAL A 171 7.05 10.81 10.15
CA VAL A 171 8.01 10.70 9.06
C VAL A 171 9.30 10.08 9.60
N ARG A 172 9.79 9.06 8.89
CA ARG A 172 11.05 8.40 9.22
C ARG A 172 12.14 8.84 8.26
N LEU A 173 13.36 8.89 8.77
CA LEU A 173 14.55 9.24 8.00
C LEU A 173 14.82 8.23 6.87
N ASP A 174 14.69 6.93 7.13
CA ASP A 174 14.92 5.90 6.11
C ASP A 174 13.89 5.96 4.98
N ASP A 175 12.60 6.11 5.29
CA ASP A 175 11.55 6.31 4.28
C ASP A 175 11.77 7.61 3.47
N LEU A 176 12.19 8.69 4.12
CA LEU A 176 12.52 9.95 3.44
C LEU A 176 13.70 9.75 2.47
N VAL A 177 14.76 9.07 2.93
CA VAL A 177 15.94 8.79 2.10
C VAL A 177 15.57 7.91 0.91
N ASP A 178 14.78 6.86 1.12
CA ASP A 178 14.31 5.99 0.03
C ASP A 178 13.43 6.77 -0.95
N ALA A 179 12.51 7.62 -0.46
CA ALA A 179 11.69 8.48 -1.31
C ALA A 179 12.53 9.43 -2.17
N LEU A 180 13.56 10.06 -1.59
CA LEU A 180 14.45 10.97 -2.31
C LEU A 180 15.32 10.25 -3.34
N ARG A 181 15.85 9.07 -3.01
CA ARG A 181 16.67 8.25 -3.93
C ARG A 181 15.85 7.70 -5.09
N SER A 182 14.62 7.27 -4.82
CA SER A 182 13.71 6.72 -5.82
C SER A 182 13.04 7.79 -6.69
N ALA A 183 13.11 9.08 -6.31
CA ALA A 183 12.31 10.14 -6.94
C ALA A 183 12.53 10.29 -8.45
N ASN A 184 13.74 10.05 -8.96
CA ASN A 184 14.04 10.14 -10.39
C ASN A 184 13.52 8.92 -11.14
N ASP A 185 13.91 7.72 -10.71
CA ASP A 185 13.49 6.46 -11.35
C ASP A 185 11.96 6.31 -11.34
N ALA A 186 11.32 6.71 -10.24
CA ALA A 186 9.87 6.71 -10.07
C ALA A 186 9.12 7.53 -11.14
N ARG A 187 9.76 8.49 -11.81
CA ARG A 187 9.13 9.25 -12.91
C ARG A 187 8.89 8.38 -14.15
N ASP A 188 9.73 7.38 -14.35
CA ASP A 188 9.68 6.52 -15.53
C ASP A 188 8.96 5.20 -15.23
N ILE A 189 9.30 4.54 -14.11
CA ILE A 189 8.77 3.21 -13.76
C ILE A 189 7.59 3.23 -12.78
N GLY A 190 7.37 4.36 -12.10
CA GLY A 190 6.39 4.48 -11.03
C GLY A 190 6.78 3.75 -9.73
N ILE A 191 6.15 4.14 -8.62
CA ILE A 191 6.22 3.41 -7.35
C ILE A 191 4.91 2.63 -7.20
N THR A 192 4.99 1.30 -7.23
CA THR A 192 3.79 0.44 -7.13
C THR A 192 4.02 -0.76 -6.23
N CYS A 193 2.94 -1.19 -5.58
CA CYS A 193 2.86 -2.43 -4.82
C CYS A 193 1.57 -3.15 -5.18
N SER A 194 1.65 -4.46 -5.44
CA SER A 194 0.47 -5.29 -5.65
C SER A 194 0.63 -6.69 -5.08
N ILE A 195 -0.38 -7.16 -4.36
CA ILE A 195 -0.50 -8.57 -3.97
C ILE A 195 -1.39 -9.29 -4.99
N GLU A 196 -0.79 -10.18 -5.78
CA GLU A 196 -1.46 -10.87 -6.90
C GLU A 196 -1.27 -12.38 -6.86
N PRO A 197 -2.24 -13.18 -7.36
CA PRO A 197 -1.99 -14.59 -7.64
C PRO A 197 -0.88 -14.79 -8.68
N THR A 198 -0.15 -15.90 -8.59
CA THR A 198 0.80 -16.26 -9.67
C THR A 198 0.06 -16.70 -10.93
N ALA A 199 0.71 -16.61 -12.09
CA ALA A 199 0.15 -17.08 -13.36
C ALA A 199 -0.26 -18.57 -13.30
N GLU A 200 0.58 -19.40 -12.68
CA GLU A 200 0.30 -20.83 -12.47
C GLU A 200 -0.89 -21.03 -11.52
N GLY A 201 -1.00 -20.17 -10.50
CA GLY A 201 -2.13 -20.13 -9.58
C GLY A 201 -3.44 -19.83 -10.28
N LEU A 202 -3.45 -18.80 -11.14
CA LEU A 202 -4.62 -18.44 -11.95
C LEU A 202 -5.01 -19.58 -12.91
N ALA A 203 -4.03 -20.20 -13.57
CA ALA A 203 -4.30 -21.31 -14.49
C ALA A 203 -4.91 -22.53 -13.78
N ARG A 204 -4.42 -22.88 -12.58
CA ARG A 204 -5.02 -23.95 -11.75
C ARG A 204 -6.42 -23.55 -11.27
N TYR A 205 -6.57 -22.32 -10.82
CA TYR A 205 -7.86 -21.79 -10.35
C TYR A 205 -8.94 -21.85 -11.45
N ALA A 206 -8.62 -21.39 -12.67
CA ALA A 206 -9.54 -21.42 -13.81
C ALA A 206 -10.05 -22.84 -14.11
N LYS A 207 -9.16 -23.84 -14.07
CA LYS A 207 -9.51 -25.26 -14.27
C LYS A 207 -10.46 -25.82 -13.21
N VAL A 208 -10.39 -25.33 -11.98
CA VAL A 208 -11.29 -25.76 -10.89
C VAL A 208 -12.62 -25.02 -10.96
N LYS A 209 -12.61 -23.73 -11.34
CA LYS A 209 -13.81 -22.89 -11.45
C LYS A 209 -14.77 -23.32 -12.57
N THR A 210 -14.29 -23.94 -13.66
CA THR A 210 -15.17 -24.41 -14.77
C THR A 210 -16.11 -25.54 -14.38
N ARG A 211 -15.91 -26.15 -13.20
CA ARG A 211 -16.80 -27.20 -12.69
C ARG A 211 -17.95 -26.56 -11.89
N PRO A 212 -19.20 -26.99 -12.07
CA PRO A 212 -20.28 -26.61 -11.16
C PRO A 212 -19.90 -26.99 -9.74
N MET A 213 -19.85 -26.02 -8.84
CA MET A 213 -19.41 -26.20 -7.46
C MET A 213 -20.49 -25.71 -6.51
N PRO A 214 -20.86 -26.50 -5.49
CA PRO A 214 -21.79 -26.03 -4.47
C PRO A 214 -21.11 -24.98 -3.59
N SER A 215 -21.87 -24.01 -3.07
CA SER A 215 -21.38 -22.97 -2.14
C SER A 215 -21.09 -23.55 -0.74
N THR A 216 -20.07 -24.42 -0.67
CA THR A 216 -19.65 -25.13 0.55
C THR A 216 -18.24 -24.71 0.96
N GLN A 217 -17.91 -24.85 2.24
CA GLN A 217 -16.56 -24.57 2.74
C GLN A 217 -15.49 -25.43 2.02
N ALA A 218 -15.83 -26.67 1.66
CA ALA A 218 -14.94 -27.55 0.91
C ALA A 218 -14.66 -27.03 -0.51
N ALA A 219 -15.66 -26.45 -1.17
CA ALA A 219 -15.50 -25.81 -2.47
C ALA A 219 -14.60 -24.56 -2.40
N VAL A 220 -14.80 -23.72 -1.38
CA VAL A 220 -13.93 -22.56 -1.08
C VAL A 220 -12.49 -23.01 -0.91
N SER A 221 -12.25 -23.99 -0.03
CA SER A 221 -10.89 -24.47 0.23
C SER A 221 -10.26 -25.17 -0.97
N SER A 222 -11.05 -25.74 -1.89
CA SER A 222 -10.54 -26.28 -3.16
C SER A 222 -10.02 -25.18 -4.07
N LEU A 223 -10.76 -24.08 -4.19
CA LEU A 223 -10.37 -22.92 -4.97
C LEU A 223 -9.17 -22.18 -4.36
N GLU A 224 -9.13 -22.02 -3.03
CA GLU A 224 -7.97 -21.49 -2.32
C GLU A 224 -6.70 -22.31 -2.59
N ARG A 225 -6.82 -23.64 -2.52
CA ARG A 225 -5.70 -24.56 -2.82
C ARG A 225 -5.25 -24.47 -4.28
N ALA A 226 -6.20 -24.34 -5.21
CA ALA A 226 -5.88 -24.20 -6.63
C ALA A 226 -5.11 -22.91 -6.91
N LEU A 227 -5.57 -21.79 -6.34
CA LEU A 227 -4.91 -20.49 -6.46
C LEU A 227 -3.51 -20.52 -5.85
N GLY A 228 -3.37 -21.07 -4.66
CA GLY A 228 -2.08 -21.20 -3.97
C GLY A 228 -1.59 -19.88 -3.35
N MET A 229 -0.27 -19.80 -3.12
CA MET A 229 0.33 -18.58 -2.58
C MET A 229 0.31 -17.46 -3.62
N GLN A 230 0.04 -16.25 -3.15
CA GLN A 230 0.12 -15.03 -3.95
C GLN A 230 1.53 -14.45 -3.83
N GLN A 231 1.89 -13.63 -4.80
CA GLN A 231 3.16 -12.92 -4.88
C GLN A 231 2.95 -11.43 -4.61
N VAL A 232 3.98 -10.79 -4.07
CA VAL A 232 4.07 -9.34 -3.93
C VAL A 232 4.92 -8.83 -5.08
N LEU A 233 4.37 -7.87 -5.83
CA LEU A 233 5.06 -7.19 -6.92
C LEU A 233 5.33 -5.75 -6.48
N LEU A 234 6.61 -5.38 -6.42
CA LEU A 234 7.07 -4.04 -6.03
C LEU A 234 7.90 -3.43 -7.16
N THR A 235 7.76 -2.13 -7.36
CA THR A 235 8.52 -1.35 -8.35
C THR A 235 8.82 0.04 -7.79
N GLY A 236 9.93 0.64 -8.22
CA GLY A 236 10.28 2.02 -7.89
C GLY A 236 10.93 2.23 -6.52
N ILE A 237 10.98 1.22 -5.64
CA ILE A 237 11.60 1.31 -4.31
C ILE A 237 12.36 0.04 -3.93
N PRO A 238 13.36 0.11 -3.02
CA PRO A 238 14.04 -1.07 -2.51
C PRO A 238 13.04 -2.02 -1.82
N PRO A 239 12.97 -3.30 -2.21
CA PRO A 239 11.97 -4.23 -1.68
C PRO A 239 12.20 -4.62 -0.21
N ASP A 240 13.41 -4.46 0.31
CA ASP A 240 13.78 -4.69 1.71
C ASP A 240 13.66 -3.45 2.60
N SER A 241 13.14 -2.34 2.06
CA SER A 241 12.92 -1.10 2.82
C SER A 241 11.70 -1.18 3.76
N HIS A 242 11.71 -0.30 4.75
CA HIS A 242 10.50 -0.02 5.54
C HIS A 242 9.38 0.53 4.65
N TYR A 243 9.71 1.39 3.68
CA TYR A 243 8.75 1.92 2.70
C TYR A 243 8.00 0.78 1.97
N ALA A 244 8.71 -0.21 1.44
CA ALA A 244 8.09 -1.37 0.79
C ALA A 244 7.15 -2.12 1.75
N SER A 245 7.55 -2.26 3.02
CA SER A 245 6.72 -2.89 4.05
C SER A 245 5.43 -2.12 4.31
N VAL A 246 5.47 -0.79 4.35
CA VAL A 246 4.28 0.07 4.50
C VAL A 246 3.34 -0.10 3.30
N MET A 247 3.86 -0.10 2.08
CA MET A 247 3.03 -0.29 0.88
C MET A 247 2.32 -1.65 0.87
N VAL A 248 3.03 -2.72 1.24
CA VAL A 248 2.47 -4.06 1.35
C VAL A 248 1.42 -4.13 2.45
N ALA A 249 1.67 -3.52 3.61
CA ALA A 249 0.71 -3.47 4.70
C ALA A 249 -0.58 -2.74 4.30
N ALA A 250 -0.47 -1.63 3.57
CA ALA A 250 -1.62 -0.88 3.08
C ALA A 250 -2.53 -1.72 2.15
N ASP A 251 -1.94 -2.38 1.13
CA ASP A 251 -2.69 -3.25 0.22
C ASP A 251 -3.31 -4.45 0.97
N PHE A 252 -2.53 -5.08 1.87
CA PHE A 252 -2.99 -6.18 2.70
C PHE A 252 -4.23 -5.81 3.53
N TRP A 253 -4.17 -4.69 4.26
CA TRP A 253 -5.28 -4.26 5.11
C TRP A 253 -6.49 -3.79 4.33
N MET A 254 -6.28 -3.05 3.23
CA MET A 254 -7.37 -2.65 2.33
C MET A 254 -8.19 -3.87 1.89
N LYS A 255 -7.51 -4.93 1.41
CA LYS A 255 -8.19 -6.16 0.99
C LYS A 255 -8.84 -6.89 2.17
N HIS A 256 -8.22 -6.91 3.34
CA HIS A 256 -8.80 -7.50 4.55
C HIS A 256 -10.09 -6.81 5.00
N TYR A 257 -10.12 -5.48 4.97
CA TYR A 257 -11.29 -4.68 5.32
C TYR A 257 -12.40 -4.84 4.28
N ALA A 258 -12.06 -4.81 2.98
CA ALA A 258 -13.03 -5.01 1.90
C ALA A 258 -13.73 -6.38 2.02
N MET A 259 -12.95 -7.42 2.28
CA MET A 259 -13.44 -8.81 2.37
C MET A 259 -14.11 -9.14 3.71
N GLY A 260 -14.10 -8.23 4.68
CA GLY A 260 -14.66 -8.47 6.01
C GLY A 260 -13.89 -9.49 6.84
N PHE A 261 -12.61 -9.74 6.52
CA PHE A 261 -11.75 -10.58 7.37
C PHE A 261 -11.32 -9.86 8.65
N ASP A 262 -11.31 -8.54 8.61
CA ASP A 262 -11.03 -7.66 9.73
C ASP A 262 -11.95 -6.46 9.69
N ARG A 263 -12.26 -5.92 10.86
CA ARG A 263 -13.00 -4.67 10.98
C ARG A 263 -12.05 -3.51 10.69
N ALA A 264 -12.47 -2.59 9.81
CA ALA A 264 -11.73 -1.36 9.57
C ALA A 264 -11.63 -0.52 10.86
N PRO A 265 -10.50 0.18 11.10
CA PRO A 265 -10.35 1.09 12.25
C PRO A 265 -11.15 2.39 12.07
N VAL A 266 -11.96 2.50 11.02
CA VAL A 266 -12.89 3.60 10.77
C VAL A 266 -14.27 3.20 11.30
N PRO A 267 -14.85 3.97 12.25
CA PRO A 267 -16.19 3.70 12.75
C PRO A 267 -17.20 3.58 11.61
N GLU A 268 -18.12 2.62 11.73
CA GLU A 268 -19.26 2.44 10.82
C GLU A 268 -18.91 2.14 9.35
N MET A 269 -17.64 1.98 8.98
CA MET A 269 -17.25 1.57 7.64
C MET A 269 -17.67 0.11 7.39
N PRO A 270 -18.61 -0.17 6.47
CA PRO A 270 -19.00 -1.54 6.13
C PRO A 270 -17.89 -2.22 5.33
N ASN A 271 -17.86 -3.55 5.38
CA ASN A 271 -17.08 -4.32 4.41
C ASN A 271 -17.86 -4.46 3.10
N TYR A 272 -17.14 -4.56 1.98
CA TYR A 272 -17.75 -4.64 0.65
C TYR A 272 -18.67 -5.86 0.50
N MET A 273 -18.34 -7.00 1.13
CA MET A 273 -19.17 -8.20 1.05
C MET A 273 -20.56 -7.98 1.68
N ALA A 274 -20.64 -7.25 2.79
CA ALA A 274 -21.91 -6.88 3.41
C ALA A 274 -22.71 -5.90 2.53
N MET A 275 -22.04 -4.94 1.90
CA MET A 275 -22.67 -4.03 0.93
C MET A 275 -23.25 -4.81 -0.27
N LEU A 276 -22.51 -5.79 -0.79
CA LEU A 276 -22.94 -6.63 -1.91
C LEU A 276 -24.17 -7.48 -1.56
N GLN A 277 -24.21 -8.06 -0.37
CA GLN A 277 -25.37 -8.84 0.12
C GLN A 277 -26.66 -8.01 0.26
N GLN A 278 -26.52 -6.72 0.53
CA GLN A 278 -27.64 -5.79 0.69
C GLN A 278 -28.08 -5.16 -0.63
N SER A 279 -27.26 -5.25 -1.68
CA SER A 279 -27.58 -4.68 -2.99
C SER A 279 -28.60 -5.54 -3.75
N SER A 280 -29.64 -4.91 -4.30
CA SER A 280 -30.64 -5.55 -5.17
C SER A 280 -30.07 -5.94 -6.54
N ASP A 281 -28.96 -5.34 -6.94
CA ASP A 281 -28.23 -5.57 -8.20
C ASP A 281 -27.28 -6.78 -8.10
N GLY A 282 -27.76 -7.91 -7.58
CA GLY A 282 -27.01 -9.17 -7.42
C GLY A 282 -26.51 -9.80 -8.73
N THR A 283 -26.57 -9.08 -9.86
CA THR A 283 -26.20 -9.50 -11.21
C THR A 283 -24.88 -8.93 -11.72
N GLN A 284 -24.27 -7.94 -11.05
CA GLN A 284 -22.90 -7.50 -11.36
C GLN A 284 -21.92 -8.03 -10.31
N LEU A 285 -21.69 -9.34 -10.37
CA LEU A 285 -20.56 -10.02 -9.72
C LEU A 285 -19.26 -9.66 -10.45
N THR A 286 -18.91 -8.39 -10.40
CA THR A 286 -17.60 -7.93 -10.83
C THR A 286 -16.62 -8.09 -9.67
N SER A 287 -15.37 -8.38 -10.02
CA SER A 287 -14.28 -8.42 -9.06
C SER A 287 -13.65 -7.03 -9.06
N PRO A 288 -14.12 -6.08 -8.23
CA PRO A 288 -13.54 -4.75 -8.22
C PRO A 288 -12.06 -4.85 -7.87
N ARG A 289 -11.24 -4.15 -8.64
CA ARG A 289 -9.85 -3.90 -8.30
C ARG A 289 -9.82 -2.58 -7.55
N TRP A 290 -9.35 -2.61 -6.32
CA TRP A 290 -9.01 -1.41 -5.58
C TRP A 290 -7.52 -1.12 -5.64
N TRP A 291 -7.17 0.16 -5.67
CA TRP A 291 -5.80 0.63 -5.48
C TRP A 291 -5.80 1.96 -4.74
N MET A 292 -4.69 2.24 -4.07
CA MET A 292 -4.46 3.53 -3.43
C MET A 292 -3.59 4.41 -4.33
N THR A 293 -3.88 5.70 -4.37
CA THR A 293 -3.10 6.69 -5.11
C THR A 293 -2.99 7.98 -4.31
N PRO A 294 -1.90 8.76 -4.48
CA PRO A 294 -1.80 10.08 -3.85
C PRO A 294 -2.98 10.99 -4.22
N HIS A 295 -3.48 11.77 -3.26
CA HIS A 295 -4.57 12.73 -3.44
C HIS A 295 -4.15 14.17 -3.09
N TYR A 296 -3.00 14.58 -3.63
CA TYR A 296 -2.47 15.92 -3.44
C TYR A 296 -3.03 16.92 -4.45
N GLU A 297 -3.18 18.16 -4.01
CA GLU A 297 -3.37 19.33 -4.87
C GLU A 297 -2.04 19.71 -5.55
N PRO A 298 -2.08 20.51 -6.64
CA PRO A 298 -0.86 21.07 -7.22
C PRO A 298 -0.02 21.80 -6.16
N VAL A 299 1.29 21.51 -6.12
CA VAL A 299 2.23 22.17 -5.21
C VAL A 299 2.15 23.68 -5.40
N ARG A 300 1.90 24.43 -4.31
CA ARG A 300 1.94 25.89 -4.36
C ARG A 300 3.38 26.35 -4.19
N ARG A 301 3.73 27.46 -4.83
CA ARG A 301 5.04 28.09 -4.74
C ARG A 301 4.90 29.57 -4.39
N SER A 302 5.83 30.11 -3.60
CA SER A 302 6.02 31.55 -3.45
C SER A 302 6.47 32.22 -4.75
N SER A 303 6.28 33.54 -4.84
CA SER A 303 6.68 34.34 -6.00
C SER A 303 8.18 34.20 -6.31
N ASP A 304 9.00 34.27 -5.27
CA ASP A 304 10.46 34.18 -5.31
C ASP A 304 11.01 32.75 -5.51
N SER A 305 10.16 31.72 -5.52
CA SER A 305 10.57 30.32 -5.62
C SER A 305 11.24 29.70 -4.40
N LEU A 306 11.26 30.37 -3.26
CA LEU A 306 12.00 29.91 -2.08
C LEU A 306 11.13 29.15 -1.08
N ALA A 307 9.82 29.12 -1.26
CA ALA A 307 8.90 28.34 -0.45
C ALA A 307 7.93 27.54 -1.33
N TRP A 308 7.74 26.28 -0.97
CA TRP A 308 6.72 25.40 -1.54
C TRP A 308 5.80 24.85 -0.47
N GLU A 309 4.55 24.60 -0.84
CA GLU A 309 3.52 24.03 0.03
C GLU A 309 2.93 22.77 -0.62
N ILE A 310 3.03 21.64 0.10
CA ILE A 310 2.40 20.36 -0.26
C ILE A 310 0.99 20.35 0.32
N ARG A 311 0.00 20.34 -0.59
CA ARG A 311 -1.42 20.54 -0.27
C ARG A 311 -2.25 19.32 -0.64
N GLY A 312 -3.40 19.15 0.00
CA GLY A 312 -4.30 18.02 -0.21
C GLY A 312 -4.16 16.92 0.85
N GLN A 313 -5.00 15.90 0.72
CA GLN A 313 -5.07 14.77 1.64
C GLN A 313 -4.18 13.63 1.11
N GLY A 314 -3.52 12.90 2.00
CA GLY A 314 -2.43 11.99 1.62
C GLY A 314 -2.77 11.03 0.48
N ILE A 315 -3.61 10.03 0.74
CA ILE A 315 -3.97 8.98 -0.21
C ILE A 315 -5.49 8.86 -0.35
N LYS A 316 -5.96 8.40 -1.50
CA LYS A 316 -7.35 7.96 -1.72
C LYS A 316 -7.36 6.56 -2.31
N THR A 317 -8.45 5.84 -2.06
CA THR A 317 -8.72 4.56 -2.73
C THR A 317 -9.53 4.83 -3.98
N LEU A 318 -9.22 4.11 -5.06
CA LEU A 318 -9.97 4.11 -6.31
C LEU A 318 -10.36 2.68 -6.67
N THR A 319 -11.32 2.53 -7.58
CA THR A 319 -11.78 1.23 -8.04
C THR A 319 -11.97 1.17 -9.55
N GLU A 320 -11.82 -0.03 -10.11
CA GLU A 320 -12.13 -0.37 -11.50
C GLU A 320 -12.52 -1.85 -11.59
N ASP A 321 -13.44 -2.18 -12.49
CA ASP A 321 -13.93 -3.55 -12.63
C ASP A 321 -13.16 -4.33 -13.69
N HIS A 322 -12.69 -5.52 -13.30
CA HIS A 322 -12.09 -6.49 -14.20
C HIS A 322 -12.96 -7.75 -14.36
N VAL A 323 -12.96 -8.31 -15.57
CA VAL A 323 -13.46 -9.67 -15.87
C VAL A 323 -12.26 -10.59 -16.12
N LEU A 324 -12.30 -11.79 -15.55
CA LEU A 324 -11.30 -12.83 -15.81
C LEU A 324 -11.75 -13.65 -17.03
N THR A 325 -10.94 -13.68 -18.08
CA THR A 325 -11.21 -14.50 -19.27
C THR A 325 -11.05 -16.00 -18.96
N GLY A 326 -11.59 -16.87 -19.81
CA GLY A 326 -11.42 -18.32 -19.68
C GLY A 326 -9.96 -18.80 -19.74
N GLN A 327 -9.03 -17.93 -20.17
CA GLN A 327 -7.58 -18.17 -20.19
C GLN A 327 -6.86 -17.62 -18.95
N GLY A 328 -7.57 -16.98 -18.02
CA GLY A 328 -6.99 -16.44 -16.79
C GLY A 328 -6.41 -15.02 -16.92
N GLU A 329 -6.68 -14.32 -18.02
CA GLU A 329 -6.29 -12.92 -18.20
C GLU A 329 -7.35 -11.97 -17.62
N ARG A 330 -6.92 -10.82 -17.10
CA ARG A 330 -7.83 -9.78 -16.59
C ARG A 330 -8.11 -8.75 -17.70
N GLN A 331 -9.37 -8.52 -18.03
CA GLN A 331 -9.80 -7.48 -18.97
C GLN A 331 -10.63 -6.41 -18.26
N LEU A 332 -10.41 -5.15 -18.63
CA LEU A 332 -11.17 -4.01 -18.11
C LEU A 332 -12.59 -3.99 -18.67
N THR A 333 -13.56 -3.71 -17.81
CA THR A 333 -14.97 -3.60 -18.21
C THR A 333 -15.34 -2.19 -18.69
N GLY A 334 -14.59 -1.16 -18.27
CA GLY A 334 -14.80 0.25 -18.66
C GLY A 334 -16.06 0.89 -18.08
N GLN A 335 -16.82 0.20 -17.22
CA GLN A 335 -18.03 0.72 -16.57
C GLN A 335 -17.78 0.92 -15.07
N PRO A 336 -18.13 2.08 -14.49
CA PRO A 336 -17.92 2.33 -13.06
C PRO A 336 -18.91 1.54 -12.20
N ASN A 337 -18.37 0.74 -11.28
CA ASN A 337 -19.15 0.05 -10.26
C ASN A 337 -19.47 1.00 -9.11
N GLN A 338 -20.74 1.41 -9.00
CA GLN A 338 -21.17 2.36 -7.98
C GLN A 338 -20.96 1.84 -6.54
N LEU A 339 -21.16 0.54 -6.32
CA LEU A 339 -20.99 -0.09 -5.02
C LEU A 339 -19.51 -0.11 -4.61
N ALA A 340 -18.63 -0.51 -5.52
CA ALA A 340 -17.19 -0.53 -5.27
C ALA A 340 -16.62 0.89 -5.12
N THR A 341 -17.21 1.87 -5.82
CA THR A 341 -16.86 3.29 -5.71
C THR A 341 -17.29 3.86 -4.37
N ALA A 342 -18.46 3.47 -3.86
CA ALA A 342 -18.96 3.92 -2.56
C ALA A 342 -18.15 3.34 -1.38
N TRP A 343 -17.56 2.15 -1.56
CA TRP A 343 -16.68 1.55 -0.55
C TRP A 343 -15.29 2.19 -0.51
N ALA A 344 -14.76 2.61 -1.67
CA ALA A 344 -13.42 3.18 -1.85
C ALA A 344 -13.31 4.61 -1.29
#